data_AF-A0A540NB91-F1
#
_entry.id   AF-A0A540NB91-F1
#
_cell.length_a   1.000
_cell.length_b   1.000
_cell.length_c   1.000
_cell.angle_alpha   90.00
_cell.angle_beta   90.00
_cell.angle_gamma   90.00
#
_symmetry.space_group_name_H-M   'P 1'
#
loop_
_entity.id
_entity.type
_entity.pdbx_description
1 polymer ?
#
loop_
_entity_poly.entity_id
_entity_poly.type
_entity_poly.pdbx_seq_one_letter_code
_entity_poly.pdbx_strand_id
1 'polypeptide(L)' 'MLHFLEHTSERNAHHPWRVDSRFKLTGVPTLVRWENDAIKGRLEDHRAHVENKINALLGGN' A
#
# COMPACT_ATOMS: atom_id res chain seq x y z
N MET A 1 2.84 -2.31 -11.84
CA MET A 1 2.68 -0.84 -11.71
C MET A 1 2.61 -0.51 -10.22
N LEU A 2 3.50 0.34 -9.71
CA LEU A 2 3.49 0.77 -8.30
C LEU A 2 2.42 1.86 -8.13
N HIS A 3 1.41 1.61 -7.32
CA HIS A 3 0.42 2.64 -6.96
C HIS A 3 0.83 3.26 -5.62
N PHE A 4 1.28 4.52 -5.66
CA PHE A 4 1.54 5.33 -4.48
C PHE A 4 0.20 5.93 -4.00
N LEU A 5 -0.26 5.53 -2.82
CA LEU A 5 -1.54 5.97 -2.25
C LEU A 5 -1.32 7.19 -1.35
N GLU A 6 -0.94 8.32 -1.94
CA GLU A 6 -0.95 9.61 -1.23
C GLU A 6 -1.90 10.59 -1.94
N HIS A 7 -3.19 10.44 -1.61
CA HIS A 7 -4.09 11.59 -1.60
C HIS A 7 -4.75 11.61 -0.22
N THR A 8 -4.42 12.65 0.53
CA THR A 8 -4.93 12.96 1.86
C THR A 8 -6.44 13.24 1.80
N SER A 9 -7.24 12.19 1.85
CA SER A 9 -8.55 12.23 2.52
C SER A 9 -8.40 11.57 3.87
N GLU A 10 -7.40 12.01 4.65
CA GLU A 10 -7.32 11.69 6.07
C GLU A 10 -8.61 12.19 6.72
N ARG A 11 -9.57 11.26 6.87
CA ARG A 11 -10.78 11.23 7.73
C ARG A 11 -11.96 10.50 7.09
N ASN A 12 -11.93 10.08 5.82
CA ASN A 12 -13.06 9.34 5.25
C ASN A 12 -12.87 7.82 5.44
N ALA A 13 -13.42 7.28 6.52
CA ALA A 13 -13.42 5.85 6.82
C ALA A 13 -13.99 5.00 5.67
N HIS A 14 -14.85 5.59 4.82
CA HIS A 14 -15.48 4.94 3.67
C HIS A 14 -14.68 5.01 2.36
N HIS A 15 -13.39 5.38 2.39
CA HIS A 15 -12.59 5.31 1.17
C HIS A 15 -12.64 3.89 0.59
N PRO A 16 -12.94 3.69 -0.73
CA PRO A 16 -13.09 2.37 -1.32
C PRO A 16 -11.94 1.40 -0.98
N TRP A 17 -10.70 1.89 -0.94
CA TRP A 17 -9.55 1.07 -0.54
C TRP A 17 -9.47 0.71 0.96
N ARG A 18 -10.07 1.48 1.87
CA ARG A 18 -10.17 1.09 3.29
C ARG A 18 -11.23 0.02 3.51
N VAL A 19 -12.36 0.14 2.80
CA VAL A 19 -13.51 -0.78 2.94
C VAL A 19 -13.35 -2.06 2.10
N ASP A 20 -12.57 -2.02 1.03
CA ASP A 20 -12.29 -3.18 0.19
C ASP A 20 -11.46 -4.20 0.97
N SER A 21 -12.02 -5.39 1.14
CA SER A 21 -11.45 -6.49 1.92
C SER A 21 -10.14 -7.03 1.38
N ARG A 22 -9.80 -6.72 0.12
CA ARG A 22 -8.50 -7.07 -0.46
C ARG A 22 -7.38 -6.24 0.15
N PHE A 23 -7.63 -4.96 0.41
CA PHE A 23 -6.60 -4.03 0.88
C PHE A 23 -6.58 -3.86 2.40
N LYS A 24 -7.77 -3.78 3.04
CA LYS A 24 -7.93 -3.62 4.51
C LYS A 24 -6.94 -2.61 5.11
N LEU A 25 -6.86 -1.42 4.51
CA LEU A 25 -5.89 -0.40 4.90
C LEU A 25 -6.15 0.06 6.35
N THR A 26 -5.23 -0.27 7.26
CA THR A 26 -5.27 0.12 8.67
C THR A 26 -4.69 1.51 8.89
N GLY A 27 -3.62 1.85 8.17
CA GLY A 27 -2.92 3.15 8.22
C GLY A 27 -2.53 3.66 6.83
N VAL A 28 -2.15 4.94 6.78
CA VAL A 28 -1.57 5.58 5.58
C VAL A 28 -0.25 6.27 5.96
N PRO A 29 0.74 6.33 5.07
CA PRO A 29 0.75 5.74 3.72
C PRO A 29 0.92 4.21 3.76
N THR A 30 0.24 3.46 2.88
CA THR A 30 0.46 2.01 2.70
C THR A 30 0.82 1.74 1.24
N LEU A 31 1.92 1.03 1.00
CA LEU A 31 2.36 0.58 -0.32
C LEU A 31 1.90 -0.86 -0.56
N VAL A 32 1.37 -1.14 -1.74
CA VAL A 32 0.93 -2.48 -2.15
C VAL A 32 1.54 -2.82 -3.50
N ARG A 33 2.23 -3.96 -3.59
CA ARG A 33 2.65 -4.55 -4.86
C ARG A 33 1.54 -5.43 -5.38
N TRP A 34 0.99 -5.03 -6.51
CA TRP A 34 -0.09 -5.72 -7.21
C TRP A 34 0.43 -6.35 -8.50
N GLU A 35 0.22 -7.65 -8.67
CA GLU A 35 0.56 -8.38 -9.89
C GLU A 35 -0.47 -9.49 -10.17
N ASN A 36 -0.90 -9.62 -11.43
CA ASN A 36 -1.85 -10.66 -11.87
C ASN A 36 -3.09 -10.74 -10.96
N ASP A 37 -3.72 -9.59 -10.73
CA ASP A 37 -4.92 -9.44 -9.88
C ASP A 37 -4.76 -9.91 -8.43
N ALA A 38 -3.53 -10.00 -7.94
CA ALA A 38 -3.20 -10.41 -6.58
C ALA A 38 -2.21 -9.46 -5.91
N ILE A 39 -2.37 -9.30 -4.59
CA ILE A 39 -1.40 -8.61 -3.75
C ILE A 39 -0.20 -9.56 -3.56
N LYS A 40 0.97 -9.15 -4.03
CA LYS A 40 2.25 -9.88 -3.89
C LYS A 40 3.12 -9.37 -2.75
N GLY A 41 2.86 -8.16 -2.27
CA GLY A 41 3.57 -7.59 -1.14
C GLY A 41 2.92 -6.30 -0.64
N ARG A 42 3.26 -5.91 0.58
CA ARG A 42 2.73 -4.71 1.24
C ARG A 42 3.74 -4.13 2.23
N LEU A 43 3.77 -2.80 2.33
CA LEU A 43 4.42 -2.05 3.41
C LEU A 43 3.40 -1.09 3.99
N GLU A 44 3.08 -1.26 5.27
CA GLU A 44 2.17 -0.35 5.99
C GLU A 44 2.91 0.90 6.45
N ASP A 45 2.18 1.89 6.94
CA ASP A 45 2.61 3.23 7.40
C ASP A 45 3.96 3.27 8.13
N HIS A 46 4.18 2.36 9.07
CA HIS A 46 5.40 2.27 9.85
C HIS A 46 6.66 1.87 9.05
N ARG A 47 6.51 1.41 7.81
CA ARG A 47 7.60 0.88 6.96
C ARG A 47 7.57 1.40 5.53
N ALA A 48 6.48 2.04 5.11
CA ALA A 48 6.26 2.55 3.76
C ALA A 48 7.24 3.67 3.34
N HIS A 49 7.95 4.27 4.29
CA HIS A 49 8.96 5.30 4.05
C HIS A 49 10.40 4.76 4.00
N VAL A 50 10.61 3.47 4.29
CA VAL A 50 11.97 2.89 4.36
C VAL A 50 12.40 2.40 2.98
N GLU A 51 13.32 3.13 2.34
CA GLU A 51 13.78 2.89 0.97
C GLU A 51 14.18 1.43 0.69
N ASN A 52 15.02 0.83 1.53
CA ASN A 52 15.43 -0.57 1.35
C ASN A 52 14.24 -1.54 1.37
N LYS A 53 13.18 -1.24 2.13
CA LYS A 53 11.97 -2.05 2.14
C LYS A 53 11.16 -1.84 0.87
N ILE A 54 11.10 -0.61 0.36
CA ILE A 54 10.47 -0.30 -0.93
C ILE A 54 11.17 -1.07 -2.06
N ASN A 55 12.51 -1.05 -2.09
CA ASN A 55 13.29 -1.80 -3.09
C ASN A 55 13.03 -3.31 -2.99
N ALA A 56 13.00 -3.86 -1.78
CA ALA A 56 12.64 -5.27 -1.56
C ALA A 56 11.19 -5.56 -2.02
N LEU A 57 10.24 -4.67 -1.74
CA LEU A 57 8.84 -4.81 -2.14
C LEU A 57 8.72 -4.90 -3.67
N LEU A 58 9.44 -4.05 -4.40
CA LEU A 58 9.44 -3.99 -5.86
C LEU A 58 10.06 -5.23 -6.55
N GLY A 59 10.54 -6.21 -5.78
CA GLY A 59 11.21 -7.39 -6.32
C GLY A 59 12.68 -7.12 -6.61
N GLY A 60 13.33 -6.36 -5.72
CA GLY A 60 14.75 -6.02 -5.79
C GLY A 60 15.57 -7.17 -6.36
N ASN A 61 16.28 -6.86 -7.44
CA ASN A 61 17.29 -7.73 -8.04
C ASN A 61 18.47 -7.91 -7.08
#